data_AF-A0A2E5G4Q9-F1
#
_entry.id   AF-A0A2E5G4Q9-F1
#
_cell.length_a   1.000
_cell.length_b   1.000
_cell.length_c   1.000
_cell.angle_alpha   90.00
_cell.angle_beta   90.00
_cell.angle_gamma   90.00
#
_symmetry.space_group_name_H-M   'P 1'
#
loop_
_entity.id
_entity.type
_entity.pdbx_description
1 polymer ?
#
loop_
_entity_poly.entity_id
_entity_poly.type
_entity_poly.pdbx_seq_one_letter_code
_entity_poly.pdbx_strand_id
1 'polypeptide(L)'
;MNWRIFILAFLIIQANSIDTFAGPPVPFLDDDEPGLNIRFTGDPQTIESGCAQDGVRAGMGDSGGKNHNELLECDNWDFSPDQWGSLGFLSGAFTLVNSPFSDDGAWGCLGNVFDSGNRFQGSACGGAGVRAVTTMKKQPPAILMRGHAMDPDKDWVLRFDFKVEILVGDTYGSDKLFEMAAPDTGDIFQVFGAGDGNSSILNGAPHRYRVSHGPWLDRSESQPFGTIIDRPLEEGTMTVHYKSSSQTLDMWHDDELVLPDFQSLSGSYDVDFLQLGVGAISFENALFDNILLGVLAGDSPIPGDANGDGAIDVADLGIVGAHFNLSEVTFHQGDFNGDGTVDVADLGILGANWAAAQNLSVTSAQSGNDPTVLIPEPAGLLVLAVGPILLRRRRN
;
A
#
# COMPACT_ATOMS: atom_id res chain seq x y z
N MET A 1 38.15 -58.42 14.18
CA MET A 1 38.97 -57.31 13.65
C MET A 1 38.13 -56.64 12.55
N ASN A 2 37.11 -55.88 12.95
CA ASN A 2 37.07 -54.41 12.99
C ASN A 2 37.21 -53.75 11.62
N TRP A 3 36.08 -53.40 11.00
CA TRP A 3 35.71 -52.03 10.66
C TRP A 3 34.45 -52.00 9.80
N ARG A 4 33.41 -51.30 10.25
CA ARG A 4 32.49 -50.47 9.44
C ARG A 4 31.50 -49.78 10.38
N ILE A 5 31.93 -48.59 10.81
CA ILE A 5 31.07 -47.58 11.43
C ILE A 5 30.23 -46.99 10.30
N PHE A 6 28.92 -47.22 10.31
CA PHE A 6 27.98 -46.47 9.48
C PHE A 6 27.69 -45.14 10.20
N ILE A 7 28.13 -44.04 9.60
CA ILE A 7 27.73 -42.69 10.00
C ILE A 7 26.34 -42.46 9.39
N LEU A 8 25.31 -42.39 10.23
CA LEU A 8 24.05 -41.76 9.87
C LEU A 8 24.29 -40.24 9.82
N ALA A 9 24.40 -39.69 8.61
CA ALA A 9 24.25 -38.26 8.41
C ALA A 9 22.75 -37.94 8.37
N PHE A 10 22.22 -37.42 9.48
CA PHE A 10 20.93 -36.73 9.48
C PHE A 10 21.14 -35.42 8.71
N LEU A 11 20.68 -35.39 7.46
CA LEU A 11 20.52 -34.15 6.71
C LEU A 11 19.26 -33.47 7.26
N ILE A 12 19.42 -32.63 8.27
CA ILE A 12 18.37 -31.69 8.67
C ILE A 12 18.34 -30.62 7.59
N ILE A 13 17.45 -30.77 6.61
CA ILE A 13 17.05 -29.67 5.75
C ILE A 13 16.18 -28.78 6.63
N GLN A 14 16.77 -27.77 7.26
CA GLN A 14 15.99 -26.60 7.65
C GLN A 14 15.53 -25.96 6.35
N ALA A 15 14.28 -26.20 6.00
CA ALA A 15 13.57 -25.30 5.10
C ALA A 15 13.40 -24.00 5.88
N ASN A 16 14.38 -23.11 5.82
CA ASN A 16 14.09 -21.70 5.96
C ASN A 16 13.29 -21.38 4.70
N SER A 17 11.97 -21.34 4.81
CA SER A 17 11.13 -20.65 3.84
C SER A 17 11.58 -19.20 3.88
N ILE A 18 12.52 -18.87 2.98
CA ILE A 18 12.72 -17.48 2.62
C ILE A 18 11.51 -17.21 1.74
N ASP A 19 10.48 -16.58 2.31
CA ASP A 19 9.35 -16.08 1.54
C ASP A 19 9.88 -14.95 0.66
N THR A 20 10.51 -15.34 -0.46
CA THR A 20 10.90 -14.40 -1.50
C THR A 20 9.63 -14.06 -2.25
N PHE A 21 8.95 -13.00 -1.82
CA PHE A 21 7.86 -12.45 -2.60
C PHE A 21 8.40 -12.02 -3.98
N ALA A 22 7.65 -12.33 -5.03
CA ALA A 22 8.00 -11.93 -6.41
C ALA A 22 7.81 -10.41 -6.64
N GLY A 23 7.22 -9.71 -5.67
CA GLY A 23 6.95 -8.28 -5.63
C GLY A 23 6.51 -7.84 -4.22
N PRO A 24 6.08 -6.59 -4.04
CA PRO A 24 5.56 -6.13 -2.75
C PRO A 24 4.33 -6.96 -2.34
N PRO A 25 4.23 -7.42 -1.08
CA PRO A 25 3.04 -8.12 -0.61
C PRO A 25 1.82 -7.18 -0.56
N VAL A 26 0.63 -7.76 -0.57
CA VAL A 26 -0.63 -7.02 -0.57
C VAL A 26 -1.29 -7.11 0.82
N PRO A 27 -1.75 -5.98 1.41
CA PRO A 27 -2.49 -6.03 2.66
C PRO A 27 -3.86 -6.70 2.50
N PHE A 28 -4.24 -7.51 3.49
CA PHE A 28 -5.58 -8.08 3.65
C PHE A 28 -6.27 -7.49 4.89
N LEU A 29 -7.50 -7.01 4.70
CA LEU A 29 -8.35 -6.54 5.79
C LEU A 29 -9.18 -7.70 6.33
N ASP A 30 -8.73 -8.29 7.44
CA ASP A 30 -9.49 -9.29 8.17
C ASP A 30 -10.52 -8.59 9.09
N ASP A 31 -11.71 -9.18 9.19
CA ASP A 31 -12.81 -8.66 10.01
C ASP A 31 -12.50 -8.76 11.52
N ASP A 32 -11.64 -9.71 11.89
CA ASP A 32 -11.21 -9.98 13.27
C ASP A 32 -9.87 -9.31 13.61
N GLU A 33 -9.32 -8.50 12.70
CA GLU A 33 -8.05 -7.78 12.91
C GLU A 33 -8.20 -6.25 12.80
N PRO A 34 -7.30 -5.49 13.45
CA PRO A 34 -7.19 -4.07 13.22
C PRO A 34 -6.71 -3.76 11.80
N GLY A 35 -7.05 -2.58 11.30
CA GLY A 35 -6.54 -2.10 10.02
C GLY A 35 -6.82 -0.63 9.74
N LEU A 36 -6.37 -0.19 8.56
CA LEU A 36 -6.72 1.08 7.94
C LEU A 36 -7.21 0.80 6.52
N ASN A 37 -8.31 1.43 6.14
CA ASN A 37 -8.80 1.42 4.77
C ASN A 37 -9.27 2.82 4.40
N ILE A 38 -8.36 3.64 3.90
CA ILE A 38 -8.66 5.01 3.52
C ILE A 38 -8.68 5.06 2.01
N ARG A 39 -9.89 5.03 1.49
CA ARG A 39 -10.20 5.15 0.07
C ARG A 39 -11.11 6.33 -0.09
N PHE A 40 -10.90 7.09 -1.14
CA PHE A 40 -11.77 8.20 -1.46
C PHE A 40 -12.99 7.66 -2.17
N THR A 41 -14.12 8.30 -1.92
CA THR A 41 -15.30 8.10 -2.75
C THR A 41 -15.73 9.49 -3.19
N GLY A 42 -15.70 9.74 -4.49
CA GLY A 42 -16.01 11.07 -5.04
C GLY A 42 -15.47 11.26 -6.43
N ASP A 43 -15.92 12.31 -7.11
CA ASP A 43 -15.34 12.73 -8.39
C ASP A 43 -14.73 14.12 -8.18
N PRO A 44 -13.42 14.27 -7.95
CA PRO A 44 -12.80 15.57 -7.70
C PRO A 44 -13.06 16.65 -8.77
N GLN A 45 -13.64 16.30 -9.93
CA GLN A 45 -14.07 17.21 -10.99
C GLN A 45 -15.58 17.46 -11.05
N THR A 46 -16.35 17.01 -10.05
CA THR A 46 -17.80 17.15 -10.09
C THR A 46 -18.23 18.60 -10.23
N ILE A 47 -19.35 18.76 -10.91
CA ILE A 47 -20.09 20.02 -11.03
C ILE A 47 -21.33 20.02 -10.13
N GLU A 48 -21.52 18.99 -9.29
CA GLU A 48 -22.60 18.94 -8.32
C GLU A 48 -22.48 20.11 -7.32
N SER A 49 -23.58 20.84 -7.16
CA SER A 49 -23.65 22.01 -6.28
C SER A 49 -23.34 21.61 -4.84
N GLY A 50 -22.39 22.29 -4.21
CA GLY A 50 -21.93 21.97 -2.84
C GLY A 50 -20.85 20.90 -2.78
N CYS A 51 -20.60 20.17 -3.88
CA CYS A 51 -19.56 19.15 -4.00
C CYS A 51 -18.36 19.59 -4.85
N ALA A 52 -18.46 20.71 -5.58
CA ALA A 52 -17.33 21.25 -6.35
C ALA A 52 -16.12 21.60 -5.46
N GLN A 53 -14.92 21.66 -6.06
CA GLN A 53 -13.67 21.94 -5.33
C GLN A 53 -13.66 23.28 -4.55
N ASP A 54 -14.49 24.24 -4.95
CA ASP A 54 -14.66 25.53 -4.28
C ASP A 54 -15.83 25.55 -3.28
N GLY A 55 -16.44 24.39 -3.01
CA GLY A 55 -17.52 24.21 -2.04
C GLY A 55 -17.11 24.59 -0.61
N VAL A 56 -18.13 24.83 0.23
CA VAL A 56 -17.91 25.24 1.63
C VAL A 56 -17.30 24.10 2.43
N ARG A 57 -16.25 24.41 3.19
CA ARG A 57 -15.44 23.42 3.91
C ARG A 57 -15.60 23.49 5.43
N ALA A 58 -15.49 22.35 6.07
CA ALA A 58 -15.50 22.21 7.51
C ALA A 58 -14.23 22.82 8.13
N GLY A 59 -14.43 23.68 9.14
CA GLY A 59 -13.39 24.11 10.05
C GLY A 59 -12.93 23.00 10.99
N MET A 60 -11.81 23.23 11.65
CA MET A 60 -11.29 22.31 12.66
C MET A 60 -12.24 22.28 13.87
N GLY A 61 -12.85 21.13 14.15
CA GLY A 61 -13.77 20.95 15.29
C GLY A 61 -15.20 21.43 15.05
N ASP A 62 -15.63 21.57 13.80
CA ASP A 62 -17.01 21.93 13.47
C ASP A 62 -18.01 20.87 13.98
N SER A 63 -19.20 21.33 14.38
CA SER A 63 -20.24 20.52 15.02
C SER A 63 -20.91 19.47 14.12
N GLY A 64 -20.48 19.35 12.86
CA GLY A 64 -21.06 18.46 11.85
C GLY A 64 -20.50 17.05 11.82
N GLY A 65 -19.46 16.74 12.61
CA GLY A 65 -18.79 15.42 12.59
C GLY A 65 -17.90 15.19 11.35
N LYS A 66 -17.71 16.22 10.52
CA LYS A 66 -16.81 16.24 9.36
C LYS A 66 -15.38 16.56 9.80
N ASN A 67 -14.38 15.97 9.13
CA ASN A 67 -12.99 16.32 9.37
C ASN A 67 -12.63 17.68 8.76
N HIS A 68 -11.48 18.22 9.16
CA HIS A 68 -10.99 19.50 8.65
C HIS A 68 -10.93 19.49 7.10
N ASN A 69 -11.43 20.55 6.46
CA ASN A 69 -11.47 20.74 5.00
C ASN A 69 -12.38 19.80 4.20
N GLU A 70 -13.14 18.92 4.85
CA GLU A 70 -14.21 18.17 4.18
C GLU A 70 -15.32 19.11 3.69
N LEU A 71 -16.02 18.71 2.63
CA LEU A 71 -17.13 19.47 2.08
C LEU A 71 -18.35 19.35 3.00
N LEU A 72 -18.89 20.50 3.43
CA LEU A 72 -20.04 20.55 4.35
C LEU A 72 -21.37 20.18 3.68
N GLU A 73 -21.48 20.39 2.38
CA GLU A 73 -22.72 20.20 1.61
C GLU A 73 -22.69 18.93 0.76
N CYS A 74 -21.61 18.16 0.82
CA CYS A 74 -21.43 16.94 0.04
C CYS A 74 -21.28 15.72 0.97
N ASP A 75 -22.38 15.00 1.17
CA ASP A 75 -22.38 13.79 2.01
C ASP A 75 -22.05 12.51 1.25
N ASN A 76 -22.12 12.56 -0.09
CA ASN A 76 -21.77 11.42 -0.94
C ASN A 76 -20.27 11.27 -1.14
N TRP A 77 -19.48 12.25 -0.68
CA TRP A 77 -18.04 12.22 -0.79
C TRP A 77 -17.43 11.99 0.56
N ASP A 78 -16.56 10.99 0.62
CA ASP A 78 -15.91 10.64 1.87
C ASP A 78 -14.40 10.65 1.71
N PHE A 79 -13.77 11.36 2.64
CA PHE A 79 -12.34 11.32 2.91
C PHE A 79 -12.01 10.47 4.13
N SER A 80 -13.05 9.96 4.79
CA SER A 80 -12.93 9.17 5.99
C SER A 80 -12.57 7.73 5.61
N PRO A 81 -11.95 7.00 6.54
CA PRO A 81 -11.70 5.58 6.35
C PRO A 81 -12.99 4.78 6.16
N ASP A 82 -13.01 3.86 5.20
CA ASP A 82 -14.12 2.95 4.90
C ASP A 82 -14.00 1.68 5.75
N GLN A 83 -14.89 1.54 6.72
CA GLN A 83 -15.00 0.39 7.65
C GLN A 83 -13.81 0.15 8.59
N TRP A 84 -12.57 0.45 8.21
CA TRP A 84 -11.38 0.32 9.06
C TRP A 84 -10.61 1.63 9.13
N GLY A 85 -10.24 2.02 10.34
CA GLY A 85 -9.47 3.21 10.63
C GLY A 85 -10.32 4.40 11.08
N SER A 86 -9.65 5.38 11.66
CA SER A 86 -10.20 6.69 11.97
C SER A 86 -9.15 7.76 11.69
N LEU A 87 -9.58 8.92 11.19
CA LEU A 87 -8.69 10.08 11.16
C LEU A 87 -8.50 10.57 12.59
N GLY A 88 -7.24 10.60 13.00
CA GLY A 88 -6.85 11.13 14.28
C GLY A 88 -6.67 12.65 14.22
N PHE A 89 -6.09 13.14 13.13
CA PHE A 89 -5.88 14.57 12.91
C PHE A 89 -5.50 14.85 11.45
N LEU A 90 -5.91 16.02 10.96
CA LEU A 90 -5.53 16.57 9.67
C LEU A 90 -5.12 18.05 9.85
N SER A 91 -3.85 18.37 9.60
CA SER A 91 -3.34 19.75 9.55
C SER A 91 -3.03 20.20 8.13
N GLY A 92 -2.99 21.51 7.94
CA GLY A 92 -2.76 22.11 6.63
C GLY A 92 -4.03 22.07 5.77
N ALA A 93 -3.91 22.59 4.56
CA ALA A 93 -5.01 22.71 3.61
C ALA A 93 -5.21 21.45 2.76
N PHE A 94 -5.17 20.25 3.35
CA PHE A 94 -5.53 19.03 2.62
C PHE A 94 -6.98 19.11 2.13
N THR A 95 -7.20 18.78 0.86
CA THR A 95 -8.50 18.82 0.18
C THR A 95 -8.63 17.65 -0.81
N LEU A 96 -9.82 17.41 -1.38
CA LEU A 96 -9.98 16.43 -2.46
C LEU A 96 -9.37 17.02 -3.70
N VAL A 97 -8.43 16.29 -4.27
CA VAL A 97 -7.83 16.63 -5.56
C VAL A 97 -7.90 15.42 -6.47
N ASN A 98 -7.63 15.64 -7.76
CA ASN A 98 -7.46 14.53 -8.69
C ASN A 98 -6.26 13.68 -8.28
N SER A 99 -6.47 12.38 -8.17
CA SER A 99 -5.39 11.41 -8.02
C SER A 99 -4.82 11.05 -9.39
N PRO A 100 -3.50 10.88 -9.53
CA PRO A 100 -2.92 10.18 -10.69
C PRO A 100 -2.99 8.65 -10.54
N PHE A 101 -3.40 8.14 -9.38
CA PHE A 101 -3.42 6.71 -9.04
C PHE A 101 -4.83 6.10 -9.05
N SER A 102 -5.86 6.93 -8.93
CA SER A 102 -7.26 6.52 -8.87
C SER A 102 -8.19 7.51 -9.60
N ASP A 103 -9.42 7.07 -9.86
CA ASP A 103 -10.49 7.92 -10.39
C ASP A 103 -11.33 8.58 -9.26
N ASP A 104 -11.13 8.20 -8.00
CA ASP A 104 -11.93 8.64 -6.85
C ASP A 104 -11.31 9.81 -6.05
N GLY A 105 -10.13 10.25 -6.46
CA GLY A 105 -9.42 11.40 -5.91
C GLY A 105 -8.43 11.03 -4.81
N ALA A 106 -7.83 12.05 -4.20
CA ALA A 106 -6.79 11.86 -3.18
C ALA A 106 -6.81 13.01 -2.15
N TRP A 107 -6.15 12.79 -1.01
CA TRP A 107 -5.77 13.89 -0.13
C TRP A 107 -4.64 14.69 -0.77
N GLY A 108 -4.96 15.87 -1.28
CA GLY A 108 -3.98 16.81 -1.80
C GLY A 108 -3.83 18.01 -0.88
N CYS A 109 -2.61 18.25 -0.41
CA CYS A 109 -2.22 19.56 0.09
C CYS A 109 -1.39 20.25 -0.99
N LEU A 110 -2.00 21.20 -1.69
CA LEU A 110 -1.41 21.89 -2.83
C LEU A 110 -1.37 23.40 -2.61
N GLY A 111 -0.66 24.11 -3.50
CA GLY A 111 -0.69 25.56 -3.55
C GLY A 111 0.27 26.25 -2.58
N ASN A 112 1.30 25.54 -2.12
CA ASN A 112 2.42 26.19 -1.44
C ASN A 112 3.14 27.15 -2.39
N VAL A 113 3.67 28.23 -1.82
CA VAL A 113 4.45 29.23 -2.53
C VAL A 113 5.81 29.33 -1.87
N PHE A 114 6.88 29.27 -2.67
CA PHE A 114 8.23 29.49 -2.18
C PHE A 114 8.63 30.96 -2.31
N ASP A 115 9.00 31.58 -1.18
CA ASP A 115 9.54 32.93 -1.07
C ASP A 115 10.98 32.90 -0.52
N SER A 116 11.93 33.47 -1.25
CA SER A 116 13.35 33.45 -0.86
C SER A 116 13.70 34.20 0.45
N GLY A 117 12.86 35.14 0.89
CA GLY A 117 13.06 35.94 2.11
C GLY A 117 12.38 35.37 3.35
N ASN A 118 11.27 34.64 3.18
CA ASN A 118 10.52 34.01 4.26
C ASN A 118 9.95 32.63 3.90
N ARG A 119 10.77 31.81 3.23
CA ARG A 119 10.56 30.43 2.73
C ARG A 119 9.15 30.10 2.27
N PHE A 120 8.21 29.92 3.18
CA PHE A 120 6.85 29.45 2.90
C PHE A 120 5.77 30.30 3.60
N GLN A 121 6.06 31.58 3.87
CA GLN A 121 5.06 32.49 4.43
C GLN A 121 3.85 32.60 3.50
N GLY A 122 2.67 32.23 4.00
CA GLY A 122 1.42 32.24 3.23
C GLY A 122 1.10 30.92 2.52
N SER A 123 1.96 29.91 2.65
CA SER A 123 1.69 28.55 2.16
C SER A 123 0.57 27.88 2.94
N ALA A 124 -0.39 27.31 2.20
CA ALA A 124 -1.57 26.66 2.78
C ALA A 124 -1.24 25.33 3.49
N CYS A 125 -0.12 24.70 3.14
CA CYS A 125 0.30 23.40 3.67
C CYS A 125 1.47 23.49 4.66
N GLY A 126 1.61 24.62 5.36
CA GLY A 126 2.61 24.71 6.43
C GLY A 126 2.31 23.76 7.58
N GLY A 127 3.20 22.78 7.80
CA GLY A 127 3.01 21.71 8.79
C GLY A 127 1.83 20.81 8.44
N ALA A 128 1.58 20.58 7.15
CA ALA A 128 0.50 19.71 6.70
C ALA A 128 0.83 18.25 6.98
N GLY A 129 -0.10 17.54 7.63
CA GLY A 129 0.00 16.11 7.82
C GLY A 129 -1.32 15.47 8.13
N VAL A 130 -1.37 14.18 7.85
CA VAL A 130 -2.51 13.32 8.16
C VAL A 130 -2.05 12.29 9.16
N ARG A 131 -2.80 12.11 10.24
CA ARG A 131 -2.64 10.97 11.13
C ARG A 131 -3.89 10.11 11.07
N ALA A 132 -3.72 8.85 10.68
CA ALA A 132 -4.75 7.84 10.71
C ALA A 132 -4.41 6.81 11.79
N VAL A 133 -5.42 6.42 12.57
CA VAL A 133 -5.28 5.40 13.63
C VAL A 133 -6.05 4.15 13.23
N THR A 134 -5.47 2.99 13.48
CA THR A 134 -6.09 1.69 13.16
C THR A 134 -7.34 1.45 13.99
N THR A 135 -8.30 0.74 13.43
CA THR A 135 -9.47 0.27 14.19
C THR A 135 -9.84 -1.15 13.79
N MET A 136 -10.63 -1.81 14.64
CA MET A 136 -11.41 -2.97 14.20
C MET A 136 -12.47 -2.53 13.20
N LYS A 137 -12.95 -3.48 12.39
CA LYS A 137 -14.03 -3.24 11.43
C LYS A 137 -15.25 -2.60 12.08
N LYS A 138 -15.64 -1.43 11.57
CA LYS A 138 -16.81 -0.62 11.95
C LYS A 138 -16.85 -0.27 13.44
N GLN A 139 -15.68 -0.20 14.08
CA GLN A 139 -15.55 0.20 15.47
C GLN A 139 -14.68 1.46 15.55
N PRO A 140 -15.09 2.48 16.31
CA PRO A 140 -14.22 3.64 16.53
C PRO A 140 -13.01 3.24 17.40
N PRO A 141 -11.92 4.02 17.38
CA PRO A 141 -10.83 3.81 18.33
C PRO A 141 -11.33 3.98 19.77
N ALA A 142 -10.83 3.14 20.68
CA ALA A 142 -11.27 3.16 22.08
C ALA A 142 -10.94 4.49 22.79
N ILE A 143 -9.86 5.15 22.38
CA ILE A 143 -9.42 6.46 22.86
C ILE A 143 -9.05 7.30 21.64
N LEU A 144 -9.40 8.59 21.66
CA LEU A 144 -9.01 9.53 20.61
C LEU A 144 -7.50 9.44 20.36
N MET A 145 -7.08 9.32 19.09
CA MET A 145 -5.68 9.22 18.67
C MET A 145 -4.92 7.96 19.14
N ARG A 146 -5.61 6.93 19.64
CA ARG A 146 -5.01 5.61 19.94
C ARG A 146 -5.75 4.54 19.15
N GLY A 147 -5.03 3.90 18.25
CA GLY A 147 -5.59 2.84 17.43
C GLY A 147 -5.71 1.52 18.18
N HIS A 148 -6.25 0.52 17.50
CA HIS A 148 -6.07 -0.88 17.89
C HIS A 148 -4.77 -1.39 17.30
N ALA A 149 -3.79 -1.68 18.15
CA ALA A 149 -2.48 -2.14 17.69
C ALA A 149 -2.59 -3.42 16.85
N MET A 150 -1.90 -3.45 15.71
CA MET A 150 -1.70 -4.67 14.94
C MET A 150 -1.01 -5.73 15.79
N ASP A 151 -1.34 -7.01 15.58
CA ASP A 151 -0.73 -8.12 16.31
C ASP A 151 0.74 -8.32 15.89
N PRO A 152 1.74 -8.17 16.78
CA PRO A 152 3.14 -8.40 16.44
C PRO A 152 3.46 -9.89 16.21
N ASP A 153 2.56 -10.81 16.54
CA ASP A 153 2.72 -12.24 16.22
C ASP A 153 2.22 -12.58 14.81
N LYS A 154 1.76 -11.59 14.04
CA LYS A 154 1.28 -11.73 12.65
C LYS A 154 2.00 -10.79 11.70
N ASP A 155 2.09 -11.20 10.45
CA ASP A 155 2.59 -10.34 9.39
C ASP A 155 1.55 -9.26 9.09
N TRP A 156 2.02 -8.02 8.93
CA TRP A 156 1.17 -6.92 8.50
C TRP A 156 1.81 -6.14 7.37
N VAL A 157 0.97 -5.55 6.53
CA VAL A 157 1.38 -4.81 5.34
C VAL A 157 0.70 -3.46 5.33
N LEU A 158 1.49 -2.39 5.25
CA LEU A 158 1.04 -1.06 4.86
C LEU A 158 1.28 -0.89 3.36
N ARG A 159 0.29 -0.36 2.65
CA ARG A 159 0.41 0.08 1.26
C ARG A 159 -0.28 1.42 1.07
N PHE A 160 0.34 2.36 0.37
CA PHE A 160 -0.30 3.61 -0.03
C PHE A 160 0.38 4.21 -1.25
N ASP A 161 -0.36 4.99 -2.00
CA ASP A 161 0.14 5.77 -3.11
C ASP A 161 0.46 7.19 -2.66
N PHE A 162 1.52 7.77 -3.22
CA PHE A 162 1.91 9.12 -2.89
C PHE A 162 2.51 9.86 -4.07
N LYS A 163 2.44 11.19 -4.00
CA LYS A 163 3.23 12.09 -4.82
C LYS A 163 3.66 13.28 -3.99
N VAL A 164 4.93 13.65 -4.09
CA VAL A 164 5.51 14.81 -3.42
C VAL A 164 6.21 15.68 -4.46
N GLU A 165 5.83 16.95 -4.51
CA GLU A 165 6.44 17.92 -5.43
C GLU A 165 7.29 18.93 -4.66
N ILE A 166 8.54 19.10 -5.12
CA ILE A 166 9.42 20.16 -4.62
C ILE A 166 9.26 21.38 -5.52
N LEU A 167 8.88 22.51 -4.91
CA LEU A 167 8.63 23.75 -5.64
C LEU A 167 9.91 24.30 -6.27
N VAL A 168 9.76 24.95 -7.43
CA VAL A 168 10.89 25.64 -8.09
C VAL A 168 11.47 26.70 -7.15
N GLY A 169 12.78 26.62 -6.90
CA GLY A 169 13.50 27.53 -6.02
C GLY A 169 13.61 27.03 -4.58
N ASP A 170 12.82 26.04 -4.18
CA ASP A 170 12.99 25.36 -2.91
C ASP A 170 14.30 24.56 -2.92
N THR A 171 15.14 24.82 -1.92
CA THR A 171 16.44 24.14 -1.73
C THR A 171 16.46 23.29 -0.47
N TYR A 172 15.32 23.16 0.20
CA TYR A 172 15.14 22.35 1.41
C TYR A 172 14.25 21.12 1.15
N GLY A 173 13.17 21.25 0.38
CA GLY A 173 12.23 20.15 0.16
C GLY A 173 11.46 19.76 1.43
N SER A 174 10.99 18.51 1.47
CA SER A 174 10.18 17.92 2.54
C SER A 174 11.04 17.35 3.66
N ASP A 175 10.57 17.42 4.91
CA ASP A 175 11.31 16.89 6.05
C ASP A 175 10.96 15.43 6.39
N LYS A 176 9.67 15.07 6.44
CA LYS A 176 9.15 13.73 6.73
C LYS A 176 8.14 13.34 5.65
N LEU A 177 8.34 12.18 5.05
CA LEU A 177 7.36 11.58 4.15
C LEU A 177 6.26 10.88 4.94
N PHE A 178 6.64 9.95 5.82
CA PHE A 178 5.70 9.26 6.71
C PHE A 178 6.40 8.59 7.90
N GLU A 179 5.62 8.17 8.88
CA GLU A 179 6.03 7.34 10.00
C GLU A 179 4.94 6.35 10.40
N MET A 180 5.38 5.22 10.96
CA MET A 180 4.52 4.26 11.64
C MET A 180 4.99 4.16 13.09
N ALA A 181 4.04 4.18 14.01
CA ALA A 181 4.35 4.27 15.43
C ALA A 181 3.19 3.76 16.27
N ALA A 182 3.47 3.59 17.56
CA ALA A 182 2.47 3.36 18.59
C ALA A 182 2.73 4.28 19.80
N PRO A 183 1.69 4.89 20.40
CA PRO A 183 1.83 5.85 21.50
C PRO A 183 2.56 5.31 22.72
N ASP A 184 2.44 4.01 22.99
CA ASP A 184 2.97 3.38 24.21
C ASP A 184 4.38 2.83 24.02
N THR A 185 4.69 2.29 22.83
CA THR A 185 5.98 1.65 22.53
C THR A 185 6.93 2.55 21.73
N GLY A 186 6.39 3.58 21.06
CA GLY A 186 7.13 4.59 20.31
C GLY A 186 7.14 4.35 18.80
N ASP A 187 8.10 4.99 18.12
CA ASP A 187 8.20 4.91 16.67
C ASP A 187 8.63 3.49 16.24
N ILE A 188 7.98 2.95 15.21
CA ILE A 188 8.41 1.71 14.55
C ILE A 188 9.49 2.07 13.52
N PHE A 189 9.21 3.04 12.65
CA PHE A 189 10.21 3.65 11.77
C PHE A 189 9.70 5.02 11.30
N GLN A 190 10.62 5.82 10.77
CA GLN A 190 10.31 7.13 10.20
C GLN A 190 11.05 7.30 8.89
N VAL A 191 10.40 7.90 7.89
CA VAL A 191 11.01 8.23 6.60
C VAL A 191 11.15 9.73 6.49
N PHE A 192 12.40 10.20 6.55
CA PHE A 192 12.77 11.61 6.50
C PHE A 192 13.56 11.95 5.25
N GLY A 193 13.65 13.24 4.90
CA GLY A 193 14.61 13.69 3.91
C GLY A 193 16.05 13.34 4.34
N ALA A 194 16.85 12.92 3.36
CA ALA A 194 18.20 12.39 3.60
C ALA A 194 19.27 13.48 3.77
N GLY A 195 18.98 14.72 3.37
CA GLY A 195 19.86 15.87 3.45
C GLY A 195 19.99 16.49 4.83
N ASP A 196 20.74 17.59 4.88
CA ASP A 196 20.99 18.35 6.11
C ASP A 196 19.68 18.87 6.70
N GLY A 197 19.51 18.74 8.02
CA GLY A 197 18.28 19.14 8.71
C GLY A 197 17.04 18.33 8.34
N ASN A 198 17.22 17.14 7.76
CA ASN A 198 16.16 16.29 7.19
C ASN A 198 15.60 16.83 5.86
N SER A 199 16.32 17.70 5.16
CA SER A 199 15.95 18.13 3.80
C SER A 199 15.79 16.92 2.86
N SER A 200 14.78 16.91 1.99
CA SER A 200 14.67 15.90 0.92
C SER A 200 15.59 16.17 -0.28
N ILE A 201 16.53 17.11 -0.15
CA ILE A 201 17.59 17.38 -1.12
C ILE A 201 18.93 16.90 -0.54
N LEU A 202 19.53 15.91 -1.19
CA LEU A 202 20.84 15.37 -0.80
C LEU A 202 21.83 15.59 -1.94
N ASN A 203 22.94 16.28 -1.67
CA ASN A 203 23.97 16.60 -2.67
C ASN A 203 23.42 17.27 -3.95
N GLY A 204 22.37 18.10 -3.80
CA GLY A 204 21.70 18.78 -4.91
C GLY A 204 20.70 17.92 -5.67
N ALA A 205 20.53 16.64 -5.33
CA ALA A 205 19.50 15.78 -5.89
C ALA A 205 18.22 15.83 -5.04
N PRO A 206 17.06 16.14 -5.62
CA PRO A 206 15.78 16.18 -4.92
C PRO A 206 15.23 14.77 -4.61
N HIS A 207 14.14 14.71 -3.84
CA HIS A 207 13.40 13.50 -3.50
C HIS A 207 14.25 12.39 -2.85
N ARG A 208 15.25 12.78 -2.05
CA ARG A 208 16.14 11.86 -1.36
C ARG A 208 15.69 11.68 0.07
N TYR A 209 15.43 10.43 0.45
CA TYR A 209 14.92 10.06 1.76
C TYR A 209 15.79 9.00 2.42
N ARG A 210 15.66 8.91 3.74
CA ARG A 210 16.27 7.89 4.57
C ARG A 210 15.22 7.29 5.50
N VAL A 211 15.36 6.01 5.78
CA VAL A 211 14.57 5.31 6.78
C VAL A 211 15.35 5.34 8.10
N SER A 212 14.81 6.02 9.09
CA SER A 212 15.24 5.89 10.48
C SER A 212 14.62 4.62 11.05
N HIS A 213 15.47 3.67 11.41
CA HIS A 213 15.10 2.33 11.88
C HIS A 213 16.05 1.88 13.01
N GLY A 214 15.71 0.83 13.76
CA GLY A 214 16.42 0.47 14.99
C GLY A 214 17.14 -0.89 14.95
N PRO A 215 17.29 -1.52 16.14
CA PRO A 215 16.77 -1.06 17.44
C PRO A 215 17.56 0.12 18.03
N TRP A 216 16.86 1.18 18.44
CA TRP A 216 17.40 2.33 19.19
C TRP A 216 16.74 2.40 20.57
N LEU A 217 17.10 1.45 21.44
CA LEU A 217 16.45 1.24 22.74
C LEU A 217 16.93 2.23 23.82
N ASP A 218 18.14 2.79 23.67
CA ASP A 218 18.66 3.83 24.57
C ASP A 218 18.58 5.21 23.91
N ARG A 219 17.55 5.98 24.28
CA ARG A 219 17.31 7.33 23.74
C ARG A 219 18.31 8.39 24.22
N SER A 220 19.24 8.03 25.11
CA SER A 220 20.32 8.93 25.52
C SER A 220 21.49 8.95 24.54
N GLU A 221 21.56 7.98 23.64
CA GLU A 221 22.53 7.95 22.54
C GLU A 221 22.02 8.78 21.36
N SER A 222 22.91 9.48 20.64
CA SER A 222 22.50 10.17 19.40
C SER A 222 21.97 9.16 18.39
N GLN A 223 20.76 9.35 17.87
CA GLN A 223 20.11 8.55 16.80
C GLN A 223 21.12 8.08 15.73
N PRO A 224 21.64 6.83 15.79
CA PRO A 224 22.75 6.42 14.95
C PRO A 224 22.33 5.87 13.58
N PHE A 225 21.05 5.54 13.39
CA PHE A 225 20.62 4.58 12.38
C PHE A 225 19.61 5.21 11.40
N GLY A 226 20.12 5.56 10.22
CA GLY A 226 19.32 5.97 9.09
C GLY A 226 19.90 5.38 7.82
N THR A 227 19.12 4.57 7.10
CA THR A 227 19.53 4.03 5.80
C THR A 227 18.98 4.91 4.70
N ILE A 228 19.86 5.47 3.86
CA ILE A 228 19.45 6.26 2.70
C ILE A 228 18.85 5.31 1.67
N ILE A 229 17.68 5.67 1.14
CA ILE A 229 17.06 4.99 0.01
C ILE A 229 17.82 5.45 -1.25
N ASP A 230 18.47 4.53 -1.94
CA ASP A 230 19.38 4.84 -3.07
C ASP A 230 18.64 5.15 -4.38
N ARG A 231 17.48 5.80 -4.28
CA ARG A 231 16.66 6.25 -5.41
C ARG A 231 15.76 7.43 -5.00
N PRO A 232 15.32 8.25 -5.96
CA PRO A 232 14.32 9.28 -5.70
C PRO A 232 12.96 8.66 -5.32
N LEU A 233 12.29 9.26 -4.34
CA LEU A 233 10.87 9.00 -4.02
C LEU A 233 10.06 10.26 -4.34
N GLU A 234 9.71 10.43 -5.62
CA GLU A 234 8.88 11.55 -6.08
C GLU A 234 7.40 11.18 -6.07
N GLU A 235 7.08 10.02 -6.61
CA GLU A 235 5.74 9.47 -6.69
C GLU A 235 5.78 7.94 -6.76
N GLY A 236 4.62 7.29 -6.61
CA GLY A 236 4.44 5.85 -6.77
C GLY A 236 3.78 5.21 -5.55
N THR A 237 3.91 3.90 -5.44
CA THR A 237 3.35 3.12 -4.34
C THR A 237 4.43 2.80 -3.32
N MET A 238 4.19 3.11 -2.05
CA MET A 238 5.01 2.65 -0.94
C MET A 238 4.36 1.40 -0.33
N THR A 239 5.15 0.35 -0.12
CA THR A 239 4.72 -0.84 0.63
C THR A 239 5.70 -1.14 1.75
N VAL A 240 5.19 -1.37 2.96
CA VAL A 240 5.98 -1.82 4.10
C VAL A 240 5.39 -3.11 4.62
N HIS A 241 6.21 -4.16 4.71
CA HIS A 241 5.80 -5.47 5.21
C HIS A 241 6.56 -5.79 6.48
N TYR A 242 5.84 -6.05 7.55
CA TYR A 242 6.38 -6.64 8.75
C TYR A 242 6.29 -8.17 8.69
N LYS A 243 7.41 -8.82 8.97
CA LYS A 243 7.56 -10.26 9.11
C LYS A 243 7.65 -10.63 10.58
N SER A 244 6.60 -11.22 11.12
CA SER A 244 6.51 -11.72 12.49
C SER A 244 7.59 -12.76 12.80
N SER A 245 7.84 -13.67 11.83
CA SER A 245 8.78 -14.79 11.96
C SER A 245 10.22 -14.38 12.23
N SER A 246 10.66 -13.26 11.63
CA SER A 246 12.01 -12.71 11.76
C SER A 246 12.06 -11.45 12.62
N GLN A 247 10.90 -10.87 12.96
CA GLN A 247 10.79 -9.55 13.56
C GLN A 247 11.58 -8.50 12.77
N THR A 248 11.40 -8.47 11.46
CA THR A 248 12.01 -7.50 10.55
C THR A 248 10.95 -6.91 9.62
N LEU A 249 11.28 -5.77 9.03
CA LEU A 249 10.46 -5.06 8.05
C LEU A 249 11.17 -5.03 6.70
N ASP A 250 10.39 -5.13 5.63
CA ASP A 250 10.80 -4.83 4.27
C ASP A 250 10.08 -3.57 3.79
N MET A 251 10.79 -2.71 3.06
CA MET A 251 10.21 -1.54 2.40
C MET A 251 10.41 -1.66 0.89
N TRP A 252 9.33 -1.42 0.17
CA TRP A 252 9.25 -1.45 -1.28
C TRP A 252 8.78 -0.10 -1.80
N HIS A 253 9.31 0.28 -2.97
CA HIS A 253 8.78 1.37 -3.78
C HIS A 253 8.43 0.81 -5.15
N ASP A 254 7.15 0.88 -5.50
CA ASP A 254 6.55 0.14 -6.61
C ASP A 254 6.92 -1.35 -6.49
N ASP A 255 7.47 -1.97 -7.54
CA ASP A 255 7.86 -3.39 -7.56
C ASP A 255 9.29 -3.66 -7.04
N GLU A 256 9.98 -2.64 -6.49
CA GLU A 256 11.38 -2.77 -6.08
C GLU A 256 11.55 -2.75 -4.56
N LEU A 257 12.23 -3.77 -4.03
CA LEU A 257 12.63 -3.84 -2.63
C LEU A 257 13.75 -2.84 -2.35
N VAL A 258 13.42 -1.72 -1.69
CA VAL A 258 14.35 -0.62 -1.43
C VAL A 258 15.11 -0.76 -0.12
N LEU A 259 14.53 -1.46 0.86
CA LEU A 259 15.21 -1.73 2.13
C LEU A 259 14.72 -3.06 2.73
N PRO A 260 15.51 -4.14 2.64
CA PRO A 260 15.18 -5.42 3.25
C PRO A 260 15.56 -5.47 4.73
N ASP A 261 14.83 -6.30 5.48
CA ASP A 261 15.16 -6.84 6.80
C ASP A 261 15.60 -5.81 7.86
N PHE A 262 15.02 -4.61 7.84
CA PHE A 262 15.33 -3.61 8.87
C PHE A 262 14.50 -3.83 10.13
N GLN A 263 15.05 -3.46 11.29
CA GLN A 263 14.37 -3.64 12.58
C GLN A 263 13.67 -2.35 13.03
N SER A 264 12.63 -2.49 13.83
CA SER A 264 11.92 -1.35 14.43
C SER A 264 12.83 -0.47 15.30
N LEU A 265 12.63 0.85 15.25
CA LEU A 265 13.25 1.86 16.13
C LEU A 265 13.04 1.53 17.60
N SER A 266 11.79 1.32 18.00
CA SER A 266 11.40 0.97 19.37
C SER A 266 11.68 -0.48 19.74
N GLY A 267 11.95 -1.34 18.75
CA GLY A 267 11.98 -2.79 18.92
C GLY A 267 10.59 -3.43 19.07
N SER A 268 9.52 -2.64 18.99
CA SER A 268 8.14 -3.11 18.95
C SER A 268 7.61 -3.13 17.51
N TYR A 269 6.51 -3.84 17.25
CA TYR A 269 5.88 -3.95 15.92
C TYR A 269 4.35 -3.81 15.99
N ASP A 270 3.85 -3.34 17.14
CA ASP A 270 2.44 -3.17 17.50
C ASP A 270 1.88 -1.84 16.97
N VAL A 271 2.05 -1.57 15.66
CA VAL A 271 1.64 -0.29 15.07
C VAL A 271 0.15 -0.05 15.28
N ASP A 272 -0.22 1.17 15.68
CA ASP A 272 -1.62 1.58 15.83
C ASP A 272 -1.93 2.93 15.15
N PHE A 273 -0.92 3.60 14.59
CA PHE A 273 -1.15 4.74 13.72
C PHE A 273 -0.11 4.88 12.61
N LEU A 274 -0.59 5.45 11.50
CA LEU A 274 0.19 5.97 10.39
C LEU A 274 0.13 7.49 10.44
N GLN A 275 1.27 8.14 10.27
CA GLN A 275 1.32 9.57 10.03
C GLN A 275 2.03 9.86 8.70
N LEU A 276 1.31 10.56 7.83
CA LEU A 276 1.77 11.03 6.53
C LEU A 276 2.11 12.51 6.66
N GLY A 277 3.34 12.88 6.33
CA GLY A 277 3.87 14.23 6.54
C GLY A 277 4.11 14.59 8.02
N VAL A 278 4.44 15.88 8.25
CA VAL A 278 4.75 16.52 9.54
C VAL A 278 5.93 15.90 10.28
N GLY A 279 7.11 16.54 10.28
CA GLY A 279 8.24 16.26 11.19
C GLY A 279 8.81 17.50 11.89
N ALA A 280 8.60 18.67 11.30
CA ALA A 280 8.82 20.01 11.79
C ALA A 280 8.10 20.99 10.82
N ILE A 281 8.79 22.00 10.31
CA ILE A 281 8.29 22.93 9.29
C ILE A 281 8.25 22.24 7.90
N SER A 282 7.39 21.23 7.74
CA SER A 282 7.13 20.58 6.44
C SER A 282 6.27 21.50 5.57
N PHE A 283 6.59 21.59 4.28
CA PHE A 283 5.94 22.53 3.34
C PHE A 283 5.84 21.94 1.93
N GLU A 284 5.60 20.65 1.84
CA GLU A 284 5.42 19.98 0.57
C GLU A 284 4.03 20.22 -0.03
N ASN A 285 4.02 20.30 -1.36
CA ASN A 285 2.86 19.86 -2.09
C ASN A 285 2.87 18.33 -2.02
N ALA A 286 1.89 17.75 -1.35
CA ALA A 286 1.80 16.31 -1.15
C ALA A 286 0.42 15.80 -1.52
N LEU A 287 0.42 14.60 -2.09
CA LEU A 287 -0.76 13.82 -2.41
C LEU A 287 -0.59 12.44 -1.79
N PHE A 288 -1.63 11.95 -1.11
CA PHE A 288 -1.69 10.60 -0.58
C PHE A 288 -3.01 9.94 -0.97
N ASP A 289 -2.92 8.68 -1.39
CA ASP A 289 -4.04 7.91 -1.91
C ASP A 289 -3.94 6.41 -1.56
N ASN A 290 -5.05 5.68 -1.70
CA ASN A 290 -5.14 4.22 -1.55
C ASN A 290 -4.45 3.67 -0.30
N ILE A 291 -4.66 4.32 0.86
CA ILE A 291 -4.00 3.92 2.09
C ILE A 291 -4.67 2.69 2.68
N LEU A 292 -3.90 1.60 2.78
CA LEU A 292 -4.35 0.32 3.27
C LEU A 292 -3.34 -0.24 4.26
N LEU A 293 -3.78 -0.61 5.46
CA LEU A 293 -3.00 -1.37 6.44
C LEU A 293 -3.84 -2.56 6.89
N GLY A 294 -3.28 -3.76 6.77
CA GLY A 294 -3.92 -5.00 7.17
C GLY A 294 -2.89 -6.09 7.44
N VAL A 295 -3.36 -7.32 7.68
CA VAL A 295 -2.50 -8.49 7.84
C VAL A 295 -2.04 -9.02 6.48
N LEU A 296 -1.03 -9.87 6.43
CA LEU A 296 -0.70 -10.61 5.21
C LEU A 296 -1.68 -11.76 5.00
N ALA A 297 -2.14 -11.94 3.76
CA ALA A 297 -2.99 -13.05 3.31
C ALA A 297 -2.53 -14.45 3.77
N GLY A 298 -1.22 -14.65 3.95
CA GLY A 298 -0.66 -15.91 4.44
C GLY A 298 -1.07 -16.28 5.88
N ASP A 299 -1.54 -15.30 6.67
CA ASP A 299 -2.04 -15.53 8.03
C ASP A 299 -3.56 -15.83 8.05
N SER A 300 -4.27 -15.56 6.95
CA SER A 300 -5.70 -15.85 6.75
C SER A 300 -5.97 -16.06 5.25
N PRO A 301 -6.10 -17.32 4.78
CA PRO A 301 -6.05 -17.66 3.35
C PRO A 301 -7.08 -16.89 2.51
N ILE A 302 -6.64 -16.13 1.49
CA ILE A 302 -7.50 -15.37 0.56
C ILE A 302 -8.17 -16.33 -0.43
N PRO A 303 -9.50 -16.55 -0.36
CA PRO A 303 -10.16 -17.51 -1.24
C PRO A 303 -9.94 -17.14 -2.72
N GLY A 304 -9.31 -18.01 -3.50
CA GLY A 304 -8.94 -17.73 -4.89
C GLY A 304 -7.43 -17.54 -5.12
N ASP A 305 -6.68 -17.18 -4.09
CA ASP A 305 -5.21 -17.05 -4.12
C ASP A 305 -4.58 -18.38 -3.68
N ALA A 306 -4.35 -19.27 -4.63
CA ALA A 306 -3.84 -20.60 -4.33
C ALA A 306 -2.34 -20.58 -4.03
N ASN A 307 -1.59 -19.65 -4.61
CA ASN A 307 -0.14 -19.58 -4.45
C ASN A 307 0.29 -18.78 -3.20
N GLY A 308 -0.64 -18.03 -2.59
CA GLY A 308 -0.44 -17.23 -1.38
C GLY A 308 0.33 -15.93 -1.60
N ASP A 309 0.40 -15.42 -2.83
CA ASP A 309 1.16 -14.21 -3.18
C ASP A 309 0.37 -12.91 -2.97
N GLY A 310 -0.89 -13.01 -2.52
CA GLY A 310 -1.79 -11.88 -2.26
C GLY A 310 -2.46 -11.34 -3.51
N ALA A 311 -2.19 -11.90 -4.69
CA ALA A 311 -2.92 -11.64 -5.92
C ALA A 311 -3.84 -12.83 -6.26
N ILE A 312 -4.88 -12.55 -7.03
CA ILE A 312 -5.75 -13.60 -7.59
C ILE A 312 -5.69 -13.44 -9.10
N ASP A 313 -4.90 -14.29 -9.73
CA ASP A 313 -4.59 -14.17 -11.14
C ASP A 313 -4.51 -15.52 -11.87
N VAL A 314 -3.87 -15.50 -13.04
CA VAL A 314 -3.78 -16.69 -13.91
C VAL A 314 -2.91 -17.79 -13.32
N ALA A 315 -1.98 -17.46 -12.42
CA ALA A 315 -1.17 -18.43 -11.69
C ALA A 315 -2.06 -19.29 -10.78
N ASP A 316 -3.01 -18.68 -10.07
CA ASP A 316 -3.94 -19.39 -9.18
C ASP A 316 -4.90 -20.28 -9.96
N LEU A 317 -5.41 -19.77 -11.08
CA LEU A 317 -6.22 -20.57 -11.99
C LEU A 317 -5.44 -21.76 -12.55
N GLY A 318 -4.14 -21.60 -12.78
CA GLY A 318 -3.24 -22.69 -13.13
C GLY A 318 -3.20 -23.78 -12.05
N ILE A 319 -3.17 -23.39 -10.77
CA ILE A 319 -3.15 -24.32 -9.63
C ILE A 319 -4.49 -25.04 -9.49
N VAL A 320 -5.61 -24.32 -9.53
CA VAL A 320 -6.96 -24.92 -9.53
C VAL A 320 -7.12 -25.89 -10.70
N GLY A 321 -6.69 -25.49 -11.90
CA GLY A 321 -6.75 -26.32 -13.09
C GLY A 321 -5.91 -27.60 -12.98
N ALA A 322 -4.76 -27.54 -12.31
CA ALA A 322 -3.88 -28.69 -12.09
C ALA A 322 -4.46 -29.72 -11.10
N HIS A 323 -5.35 -29.29 -10.20
CA HIS A 323 -5.93 -30.13 -9.14
C HIS A 323 -7.44 -30.37 -9.28
N PHE A 324 -8.05 -29.93 -10.39
CA PHE A 324 -9.48 -30.06 -10.62
C PHE A 324 -9.98 -31.52 -10.54
N ASN A 325 -11.08 -31.75 -9.84
CA ASN A 325 -11.65 -33.06 -9.48
C ASN A 325 -10.75 -33.95 -8.59
N LEU A 326 -9.71 -33.41 -7.96
CA LEU A 326 -8.98 -34.14 -6.92
C LEU A 326 -9.65 -33.94 -5.56
N SER A 327 -9.55 -34.97 -4.72
CA SER A 327 -10.01 -34.99 -3.33
C SER A 327 -8.82 -35.14 -2.37
N GLU A 328 -9.04 -34.91 -1.07
CA GLU A 328 -7.97 -34.85 -0.05
C GLU A 328 -6.95 -33.74 -0.35
N VAL A 329 -7.45 -32.64 -0.89
CA VAL A 329 -6.69 -31.46 -1.30
C VAL A 329 -6.67 -30.40 -0.20
N THR A 330 -5.72 -29.47 -0.31
CA THR A 330 -5.60 -28.31 0.58
C THR A 330 -6.02 -27.03 -0.12
N PHE A 331 -6.14 -25.95 0.67
CA PHE A 331 -6.39 -24.61 0.16
C PHE A 331 -5.43 -24.20 -0.97
N HIS A 332 -4.11 -24.40 -0.77
CA HIS A 332 -3.08 -24.11 -1.77
C HIS A 332 -3.09 -25.03 -3.00
N GLN A 333 -3.96 -26.03 -3.01
CA GLN A 333 -4.23 -26.86 -4.18
C GLN A 333 -5.51 -26.44 -4.89
N GLY A 334 -6.24 -25.44 -4.38
CA GLY A 334 -7.43 -24.88 -4.99
C GLY A 334 -8.75 -25.22 -4.30
N ASP A 335 -8.73 -25.80 -3.09
CA ASP A 335 -9.94 -26.02 -2.27
C ASP A 335 -10.21 -24.78 -1.40
N PHE A 336 -10.90 -23.80 -1.98
CA PHE A 336 -11.14 -22.52 -1.35
C PHE A 336 -12.36 -22.52 -0.43
N ASN A 337 -13.23 -23.52 -0.56
CA ASN A 337 -14.42 -23.68 0.28
C ASN A 337 -14.20 -24.64 1.49
N GLY A 338 -13.10 -25.38 1.48
CA GLY A 338 -12.68 -26.30 2.54
C GLY A 338 -13.44 -27.62 2.59
N ASP A 339 -14.08 -28.04 1.49
CA ASP A 339 -14.87 -29.29 1.42
C ASP A 339 -14.03 -30.53 1.10
N GLY A 340 -12.73 -30.35 0.88
CA GLY A 340 -11.76 -31.40 0.60
C GLY A 340 -11.70 -31.82 -0.86
N THR A 341 -12.33 -31.09 -1.78
CA THR A 341 -12.33 -31.32 -3.23
C THR A 341 -12.08 -30.01 -3.99
N VAL A 342 -11.36 -30.05 -5.12
CA VAL A 342 -11.32 -28.90 -6.04
C VAL A 342 -12.37 -29.09 -7.12
N ASP A 343 -13.40 -28.25 -7.15
CA ASP A 343 -14.47 -28.33 -8.15
C ASP A 343 -14.93 -26.97 -8.70
N VAL A 344 -16.13 -26.95 -9.29
CA VAL A 344 -16.71 -25.74 -9.89
C VAL A 344 -17.01 -24.66 -8.85
N ALA A 345 -17.26 -25.03 -7.59
CA ALA A 345 -17.47 -24.09 -6.50
C ALA A 345 -16.20 -23.27 -6.24
N ASP A 346 -15.03 -23.91 -6.21
CA ASP A 346 -13.74 -23.23 -6.01
C ASP A 346 -13.38 -22.35 -7.20
N LEU A 347 -13.65 -22.82 -8.42
CA LEU A 347 -13.51 -21.98 -9.62
C LEU A 347 -14.43 -20.76 -9.57
N GLY A 348 -15.63 -20.90 -8.98
CA GLY A 348 -16.55 -19.80 -8.72
C GLY A 348 -16.01 -18.81 -7.69
N ILE A 349 -15.36 -19.30 -6.63
CA ILE A 349 -14.70 -18.47 -5.61
C ILE A 349 -13.54 -17.69 -6.22
N LEU A 350 -12.64 -18.37 -6.94
CA LEU A 350 -11.54 -17.74 -7.65
C LEU A 350 -12.05 -16.71 -8.64
N GLY A 351 -13.07 -17.02 -9.45
CA GLY A 351 -13.64 -16.08 -10.41
C GLY A 351 -14.27 -14.84 -9.75
N ALA A 352 -14.96 -15.02 -8.62
CA ALA A 352 -15.56 -13.92 -7.87
C ALA A 352 -14.50 -12.98 -7.27
N ASN A 353 -13.44 -13.55 -6.71
CA ASN A 353 -12.39 -12.78 -6.07
C ASN A 353 -11.37 -12.23 -7.08
N TRP A 354 -11.17 -12.89 -8.23
CA TRP A 354 -10.43 -12.32 -9.35
C TRP A 354 -11.16 -11.09 -9.91
N ALA A 355 -12.48 -11.16 -10.09
CA ALA A 355 -13.25 -9.97 -10.50
C ALA A 355 -13.17 -8.85 -9.46
N ALA A 356 -13.15 -9.15 -8.16
CA ALA A 356 -12.96 -8.16 -7.11
C ALA A 356 -11.55 -7.54 -7.16
N ALA A 357 -10.50 -8.36 -7.29
CA ALA A 357 -9.11 -7.91 -7.45
C ALA A 357 -8.91 -7.09 -8.74
N GLN A 358 -9.60 -7.47 -9.83
CA GLN A 358 -9.65 -6.68 -11.06
C GLN A 358 -10.47 -5.41 -10.91
N ASN A 359 -11.55 -5.37 -10.14
CA ASN A 359 -12.24 -4.10 -9.89
C ASN A 359 -11.39 -3.14 -9.05
N LEU A 360 -10.36 -3.64 -8.36
CA LEU A 360 -9.29 -2.84 -7.75
C LEU A 360 -8.18 -2.43 -8.76
N SER A 361 -8.09 -3.07 -9.92
CA SER A 361 -7.03 -2.85 -10.94
C SER A 361 -7.52 -2.50 -12.36
N VAL A 362 -8.83 -2.42 -12.58
CA VAL A 362 -9.48 -2.02 -13.84
C VAL A 362 -9.92 -0.56 -13.77
N THR A 363 -10.09 -0.01 -12.57
CA THR A 363 -10.08 1.45 -12.34
C THR A 363 -8.71 2.08 -12.66
N SER A 364 -7.61 1.32 -12.71
CA SER A 364 -6.30 1.84 -13.15
C SER A 364 -5.98 1.58 -14.64
N ALA A 365 -6.74 0.72 -15.34
CA ALA A 365 -6.48 0.37 -16.74
C ALA A 365 -7.41 1.06 -17.76
N GLN A 366 -8.43 1.80 -17.32
CA GLN A 366 -9.43 2.40 -18.21
C GLN A 366 -9.41 3.94 -18.25
N SER A 367 -8.22 4.56 -18.11
CA SER A 367 -8.01 5.97 -18.48
C SER A 367 -6.90 6.16 -19.53
N GLY A 368 -6.65 5.13 -20.34
CA GLY A 368 -6.00 5.25 -21.64
C GLY A 368 -7.02 5.33 -22.77
N ASN A 369 -7.71 6.47 -22.93
CA ASN A 369 -8.50 6.75 -24.13
C ASN A 369 -7.58 7.02 -25.33
N ASP A 370 -6.92 5.97 -25.82
CA ASP A 370 -6.38 5.87 -27.17
C ASP A 370 -6.90 4.56 -27.78
N PRO A 371 -7.76 4.58 -28.82
CA PRO A 371 -8.35 3.38 -29.40
C PRO A 371 -7.38 2.56 -30.27
N THR A 372 -6.11 2.45 -29.88
CA THR A 372 -5.07 1.72 -30.65
C THR A 372 -4.35 0.61 -29.88
N VAL A 373 -4.81 0.20 -28.69
CA VAL A 373 -4.28 -0.99 -28.00
C VAL A 373 -4.81 -2.27 -28.65
N LEU A 374 -3.99 -2.79 -29.57
CA LEU A 374 -3.75 -4.19 -29.96
C LEU A 374 -4.85 -5.21 -29.60
N ILE A 375 -5.96 -5.13 -30.31
CA ILE A 375 -6.74 -6.33 -30.65
C ILE A 375 -5.84 -7.20 -31.54
N PRO A 376 -5.55 -8.47 -31.19
CA PRO A 376 -4.97 -9.38 -32.17
C PRO A 376 -5.93 -9.48 -33.35
N GLU A 377 -5.55 -8.91 -34.49
CA GLU A 377 -6.45 -8.79 -35.63
C GLU A 377 -6.98 -10.18 -36.07
N PRO A 378 -8.23 -10.30 -36.55
CA PRO A 378 -8.82 -11.54 -37.06
C PRO A 378 -8.13 -12.13 -38.31
N ALA A 379 -6.94 -11.66 -38.69
CA ALA A 379 -6.17 -12.16 -39.82
C ALA A 379 -5.74 -13.63 -39.64
N GLY A 380 -5.67 -14.14 -38.40
CA GLY A 380 -5.36 -15.56 -38.13
C GLY A 380 -6.46 -16.54 -38.58
N LEU A 381 -7.73 -16.13 -38.55
CA LEU A 381 -8.85 -16.99 -38.94
C LEU A 381 -9.01 -17.14 -40.46
N LEU A 382 -8.55 -16.15 -41.24
CA LEU A 382 -8.52 -16.26 -42.71
C LEU A 382 -7.41 -17.20 -43.20
N VAL A 383 -6.29 -17.33 -42.48
CA VAL A 383 -5.20 -18.24 -42.87
C VAL A 383 -5.58 -19.72 -42.64
N LEU A 384 -6.38 -20.02 -41.62
CA LEU A 384 -6.92 -21.37 -41.38
C LEU A 384 -8.00 -21.79 -42.38
N ALA A 385 -8.71 -20.85 -43.01
CA ALA A 385 -9.72 -21.15 -44.04
C ALA A 385 -9.12 -21.35 -45.45
N VAL A 386 -7.97 -20.74 -45.77
CA VAL A 386 -7.33 -20.85 -47.11
C VAL A 386 -6.33 -22.00 -47.20
N GLY A 387 -5.73 -22.42 -46.08
CA GLY A 387 -4.79 -23.55 -46.02
C GLY A 387 -5.29 -24.87 -46.65
N PRO A 388 -6.54 -25.32 -46.39
CA PRO A 388 -7.07 -26.55 -46.99
C PRO A 388 -7.37 -26.42 -48.49
N ILE A 389 -7.63 -25.21 -48.99
CA ILE A 389 -7.96 -24.96 -50.41
C ILE A 389 -6.70 -25.02 -51.28
N LEU A 390 -5.54 -24.62 -50.76
CA LEU A 390 -4.26 -24.71 -51.48
C LEU A 390 -3.62 -26.11 -51.40
N LEU A 391 -3.89 -26.88 -50.33
CA LEU A 391 -3.46 -28.28 -50.24
C LEU A 391 -4.28 -29.24 -51.14
N ARG A 392 -5.51 -28.87 -51.50
CA ARG A 392 -6.34 -29.64 -52.45
C ARG A 392 -5.90 -29.47 -53.91
N ARG A 393 -5.12 -28.43 -54.24
CA ARG A 393 -4.61 -28.17 -55.60
C ARG A 393 -3.26 -28.84 -55.91
N ARG A 394 -2.62 -29.46 -54.92
CA ARG A 394 -1.36 -30.20 -55.09
C ARG A 394 -1.52 -31.73 -55.16
N ARG A 395 -2.76 -32.22 -55.26
CA ARG A 395 -3.07 -33.66 -55.25
C ARG A 395 -3.99 -34.12 -56.40
N ASN A 396 -3.86 -33.48 -57.57
CA ASN A 396 -4.29 -34.02 -58.86
C ASN A 396 -3.14 -33.95 -59.85
#